data_AF-A0A426WBU2-F1
#
_entry.id   AF-A0A426WBU2-F1
#
_cell.length_a   1.000
_cell.length_b   1.000
_cell.length_c   1.000
_cell.angle_alpha   90.00
_cell.angle_beta   90.00
_cell.angle_gamma   90.00
#
_symmetry.space_group_name_H-M   'P 1'
#
loop_
_entity.id
_entity.type
_entity.pdbx_description
1 polymer ?
#
loop_
_entity_poly.entity_id
_entity_poly.type
_entity_poly.pdbx_seq_one_letter_code
_entity_poly.pdbx_strand_id
1 'polypeptide(L)'
;MLEYIFFDERPWRRFIEFLQDQELAPETSKDDEGWLVMLPEDIDDDLNDRVEAFYDKMLDFNEILVAEAEGEDHVHAAGVNITLKDGRTVQAAIDPKVMRRLLEVVTAEELGDVVNAIADAVENPDQRSICQR
;
A
#
# COMPACT_ATOMS: atom_id res chain seq x y z
N MET A 1 21.71 -24.11 13.01
CA MET A 1 21.84 -22.76 12.44
C MET A 1 20.44 -22.19 12.38
N LEU A 2 20.27 -20.92 12.71
CA LEU A 2 18.98 -20.23 12.58
C LEU A 2 18.73 -19.94 11.10
N GLU A 3 17.54 -20.24 10.60
CA GLU A 3 17.18 -20.12 9.18
C GLU A 3 16.00 -19.16 9.01
N TYR A 4 16.18 -18.15 8.18
CA TYR A 4 15.18 -17.13 7.88
C TYR A 4 14.93 -17.10 6.37
N ILE A 5 13.66 -17.12 5.96
CA ILE A 5 13.26 -17.14 4.54
C ILE A 5 12.46 -15.90 4.19
N PHE A 6 12.74 -15.35 3.00
CA PHE A 6 12.07 -14.19 2.45
C PHE A 6 11.58 -14.50 1.03
N PHE A 7 10.49 -13.86 0.62
CA PHE A 7 9.88 -14.03 -0.70
C PHE A 7 9.95 -12.76 -1.56
N ASP A 8 10.61 -11.70 -1.07
CA ASP A 8 10.91 -10.47 -1.81
C ASP A 8 12.33 -10.00 -1.47
N GLU A 9 13.04 -9.47 -2.46
CA GLU A 9 14.42 -9.00 -2.33
C GLU A 9 14.54 -7.80 -1.35
N ARG A 10 13.51 -6.97 -1.24
CA ARG A 10 13.52 -5.75 -0.42
C ARG A 10 13.59 -6.04 1.09
N PRO A 11 12.68 -6.83 1.70
CA PRO A 11 12.81 -7.22 3.10
C PRO A 11 14.09 -8.03 3.36
N TRP A 12 14.44 -8.94 2.44
CA TRP A 12 15.68 -9.73 2.55
C TRP A 12 16.94 -8.85 2.67
N ARG A 13 17.08 -7.86 1.78
CA ARG A 13 18.23 -6.95 1.80
C ARG A 13 18.28 -6.12 3.09
N ARG A 14 17.14 -5.61 3.56
CA ARG A 14 17.06 -4.87 4.83
C ARG A 14 17.43 -5.74 6.03
N PHE A 15 17.06 -7.02 6.00
CA PHE A 15 17.45 -7.97 7.02
C PHE A 15 18.97 -8.18 7.05
N ILE A 16 19.60 -8.36 5.89
CA ILE A 16 21.07 -8.48 5.81
C ILE A 16 21.76 -7.22 6.33
N GLU A 17 21.30 -6.04 5.92
CA GLU A 17 21.85 -4.74 6.39
C GLU A 17 21.77 -4.65 7.92
N PHE A 18 20.63 -5.00 8.51
CA PHE A 18 20.44 -5.03 9.96
C PHE A 18 21.42 -6.00 10.65
N LEU A 19 21.60 -7.21 10.11
CA LEU A 19 22.52 -8.19 10.69
C LEU A 19 23.98 -7.73 10.62
N GLN A 20 24.39 -7.11 9.51
CA GLN A 20 25.73 -6.54 9.36
C GLN A 20 25.97 -5.38 10.33
N ASP A 21 24.95 -4.55 10.60
CA ASP A 21 25.02 -3.49 11.61
C ASP A 21 25.17 -4.02 13.05
N GLN A 22 24.76 -5.27 13.30
CA GLN A 22 25.01 -5.98 14.56
C GLN A 22 26.32 -6.79 14.56
N GLU A 23 27.20 -6.57 13.58
CA GLU A 23 28.47 -7.28 13.41
C GLU A 23 28.33 -8.80 13.19
N LEU A 24 27.14 -9.24 12.74
CA LEU A 24 26.89 -10.63 12.36
C LEU A 24 27.32 -10.88 10.91
N ALA A 25 27.80 -12.10 10.66
CA ALA A 25 28.17 -12.57 9.32
C ALA A 25 27.15 -13.63 8.85
N PRO A 26 25.99 -13.22 8.31
CA PRO A 26 25.01 -14.17 7.80
C PRO A 26 25.50 -14.85 6.53
N GLU A 27 25.20 -16.14 6.41
CA GLU A 27 25.30 -16.86 5.15
C GLU A 27 24.00 -16.68 4.37
N THR A 28 24.08 -16.33 3.08
CA THR A 28 22.90 -16.07 2.26
C THR A 28 22.84 -17.05 1.09
N SER A 29 21.67 -17.60 0.84
CA SER A 29 21.40 -18.43 -0.34
C SER A 29 20.14 -17.95 -1.05
N LYS A 30 20.06 -18.19 -2.35
CA LYS A 30 18.85 -17.93 -3.14
C LYS A 30 18.56 -19.15 -3.99
N ASP A 31 17.33 -19.62 -3.92
CA ASP A 31 16.81 -20.70 -4.76
C ASP A 31 15.47 -20.29 -5.40
N ASP A 32 14.76 -21.26 -5.98
CA ASP A 32 13.45 -21.06 -6.60
C ASP A 32 12.33 -20.90 -5.54
N GLU A 33 12.59 -21.25 -4.27
CA GLU A 33 11.64 -21.18 -3.16
C GLU A 33 11.73 -19.84 -2.41
N GLY A 34 12.87 -19.15 -2.46
CA GLY A 34 13.02 -17.79 -1.93
C GLY A 34 14.46 -17.35 -1.71
N TRP A 35 14.61 -16.34 -0.83
CA TRP A 35 15.88 -15.85 -0.35
C TRP A 35 16.09 -16.32 1.10
N LEU A 36 17.12 -17.11 1.32
CA LEU A 36 17.48 -17.69 2.61
C LEU A 36 18.61 -16.90 3.26
N VAL A 37 18.51 -16.75 4.58
CA VAL A 37 19.53 -16.18 5.46
C VAL A 37 19.76 -17.14 6.60
N MET A 38 20.99 -17.60 6.75
CA MET A 38 21.42 -18.53 7.79
C MET A 38 22.34 -17.81 8.78
N LEU A 39 22.07 -18.01 10.06
CA LEU A 39 22.84 -17.45 11.16
C LEU A 39 23.35 -18.55 12.09
N PRO A 40 24.51 -18.35 12.74
CA PRO A 40 24.95 -19.20 13.83
C PRO A 40 23.92 -19.23 14.97
N GLU A 41 23.73 -20.38 15.62
CA GLU A 41 22.85 -20.51 16.79
C GLU A 41 23.50 -20.00 18.09
N ASP A 42 24.79 -19.68 18.06
CA ASP A 42 25.56 -19.24 19.23
C ASP A 42 25.59 -17.71 19.40
N ILE A 43 24.58 -17.02 18.86
CA ILE A 43 24.38 -15.59 19.10
C ILE A 43 23.84 -15.34 20.51
N ASP A 44 24.18 -14.18 21.08
CA ASP A 44 23.72 -13.75 22.39
C ASP A 44 22.18 -13.67 22.46
N ASP A 45 21.57 -14.07 23.59
CA ASP A 45 20.12 -14.11 23.74
C ASP A 45 19.46 -12.74 23.48
N ASP A 46 20.07 -11.63 23.95
CA ASP A 46 19.53 -10.28 23.72
C ASP A 46 19.65 -9.85 22.25
N LEU A 47 20.62 -10.41 21.53
CA LEU A 47 20.78 -10.20 20.11
C LEU A 47 19.80 -11.06 19.32
N ASN A 48 19.59 -12.31 19.73
CA ASN A 48 18.61 -13.21 19.15
C ASN A 48 17.20 -12.61 19.21
N ASP A 49 16.77 -12.11 20.38
CA ASP A 49 15.48 -11.44 20.54
C ASP A 49 15.33 -10.22 19.60
N ARG A 50 16.41 -9.50 19.35
CA ARG A 50 16.43 -8.36 18.41
C ARG A 50 16.32 -8.81 16.95
N VAL A 51 16.98 -9.91 16.59
CA VAL A 51 16.90 -10.52 15.26
C VAL A 51 15.48 -11.00 14.99
N GLU A 52 14.88 -11.75 15.91
CA GLU A 52 13.49 -12.23 15.81
C GLU A 52 12.51 -11.06 15.68
N ALA A 53 12.60 -10.05 16.55
CA ALA A 53 11.73 -8.87 16.47
C ALA A 53 11.91 -8.07 15.18
N PHE A 54 13.08 -8.11 14.55
CA PHE A 54 13.33 -7.48 13.26
C PHE A 54 12.81 -8.33 12.11
N TYR A 55 12.95 -9.66 12.21
CA TYR A 55 12.40 -10.61 11.25
C TYR A 55 10.88 -10.50 11.16
N ASP A 56 10.18 -10.44 12.30
CA ASP A 56 8.72 -10.23 12.36
C ASP A 56 8.30 -8.96 11.60
N LYS A 57 9.03 -7.85 11.79
CA LYS A 57 8.77 -6.60 11.07
C LYS A 57 8.98 -6.74 9.56
N MET A 58 9.92 -7.59 9.14
CA MET A 58 10.14 -7.86 7.72
C MET A 58 9.06 -8.75 7.13
N LEU A 59 8.48 -9.68 7.90
CA LEU A 59 7.30 -10.44 7.51
C LEU A 59 6.08 -9.53 7.31
N ASP A 60 5.82 -8.62 8.27
CA ASP A 60 4.77 -7.60 8.13
C ASP A 60 4.99 -6.74 6.88
N PHE A 61 6.25 -6.35 6.62
CA PHE A 61 6.59 -5.59 5.43
C PHE A 61 6.35 -6.41 4.15
N ASN A 62 6.68 -7.70 4.15
CA ASN A 62 6.41 -8.59 3.03
C ASN A 62 4.90 -8.72 2.77
N GLU A 63 4.07 -8.83 3.81
CA GLU A 63 2.60 -8.85 3.68
C GLU A 63 2.08 -7.56 3.04
N ILE A 64 2.60 -6.39 3.44
CA ILE A 64 2.25 -5.11 2.81
C ILE A 64 2.63 -5.10 1.32
N LEU A 65 3.81 -5.61 0.98
CA LEU A 65 4.28 -5.67 -0.41
C LEU A 65 3.45 -6.64 -1.27
N VAL A 66 3.06 -7.78 -0.71
CA VAL A 66 2.15 -8.73 -1.36
C VAL A 66 0.78 -8.09 -1.54
N ALA A 67 0.24 -7.44 -0.52
CA ALA A 67 -1.03 -6.71 -0.62
C ALA A 67 -0.98 -5.54 -1.61
N GLU A 68 0.18 -4.90 -1.80
CA GLU A 68 0.38 -3.86 -2.81
C GLU A 68 0.46 -4.47 -4.23
N ALA A 69 1.15 -5.60 -4.40
CA ALA A 69 1.26 -6.32 -5.66
C ALA A 69 -0.08 -6.97 -6.08
N GLU A 70 -0.77 -7.63 -5.16
CA GLU A 70 -2.12 -8.18 -5.35
C GLU A 70 -3.17 -7.06 -5.46
N GLY A 71 -2.94 -5.93 -4.77
CA GLY A 71 -3.75 -4.72 -4.89
C GLY A 71 -3.61 -4.02 -6.25
N GLU A 72 -2.55 -4.28 -7.02
CA GLU A 72 -2.46 -3.83 -8.42
C GLU A 72 -3.35 -4.67 -9.37
N ASP A 73 -3.69 -5.91 -9.02
CA ASP A 73 -4.59 -6.77 -9.82
C ASP A 73 -6.05 -6.80 -9.31
N HIS A 74 -6.31 -6.44 -8.04
CA HIS A 74 -7.64 -6.55 -7.43
C HIS A 74 -8.35 -5.24 -7.07
N VAL A 75 -7.71 -4.07 -7.19
CA VAL A 75 -8.42 -2.80 -7.03
C VAL A 75 -9.07 -2.41 -8.36
N HIS A 76 -10.16 -3.09 -8.68
CA HIS A 76 -11.16 -2.60 -9.62
C HIS A 76 -11.45 -1.13 -9.26
N ALA A 77 -11.30 -0.24 -10.26
CA ALA A 77 -11.54 1.20 -10.20
C ALA A 77 -12.33 1.68 -8.97
N ALA A 78 -11.75 2.62 -8.21
CA ALA A 78 -12.50 3.28 -7.15
C ALA A 78 -13.67 4.04 -7.80
N GLY A 79 -14.89 3.54 -7.59
CA GLY A 79 -16.09 4.08 -8.20
C GLY A 79 -16.72 5.15 -7.32
N VAL A 80 -16.91 6.36 -7.84
CA VAL A 80 -17.76 7.36 -7.18
C VAL A 80 -19.18 7.22 -7.70
N ASN A 81 -20.12 7.08 -6.77
CA ASN A 81 -21.54 7.11 -7.10
C ASN A 81 -21.99 8.55 -7.32
N ILE A 82 -22.56 8.81 -8.48
CA ILE A 82 -23.09 10.11 -8.87
C ILE A 82 -24.59 9.96 -9.06
N THR A 83 -25.37 10.75 -8.33
CA THR A 83 -26.82 10.79 -8.51
C THR A 83 -27.18 11.85 -9.55
N LEU A 84 -27.73 11.41 -10.66
CA LEU A 84 -28.24 12.27 -11.73
C LEU A 84 -29.60 12.86 -11.35
N LYS A 85 -29.99 13.96 -11.98
CA LYS A 85 -31.26 14.67 -11.74
C LYS A 85 -32.50 13.81 -11.98
N ASP A 86 -32.39 12.77 -12.82
CA ASP A 86 -33.47 11.81 -13.06
C ASP A 86 -33.58 10.71 -11.98
N GLY A 87 -32.78 10.80 -10.92
CA GLY A 87 -32.77 9.86 -9.80
C GLY A 87 -31.96 8.60 -10.05
N ARG A 88 -31.31 8.45 -11.22
CA ARG A 88 -30.40 7.34 -11.48
C ARG A 88 -29.05 7.58 -10.81
N THR A 89 -28.50 6.53 -10.22
CA THR A 89 -27.12 6.53 -9.73
C THR A 89 -26.22 5.89 -10.78
N VAL A 90 -25.18 6.61 -11.20
CA VAL A 90 -24.14 6.11 -12.10
C VAL A 90 -22.81 6.01 -11.34
N GLN A 91 -21.98 5.06 -11.73
CA GLN A 91 -20.65 4.90 -11.14
C GLN A 91 -19.61 5.47 -12.11
N ALA A 92 -18.86 6.46 -11.65
CA ALA A 92 -17.70 6.98 -12.37
C ALA A 92 -16.45 6.26 -11.88
N ALA A 93 -15.72 5.65 -12.81
CA ALA A 93 -14.43 5.02 -12.53
C ALA A 93 -13.36 6.11 -12.32
N ILE A 94 -12.71 6.08 -11.16
CA ILE A 94 -11.56 6.92 -10.84
C ILE A 94 -10.33 6.03 -10.67
N ASP A 95 -9.19 6.52 -11.15
CA ASP A 95 -7.90 5.88 -10.91
C ASP A 95 -7.68 5.70 -9.40
N PRO A 96 -7.43 4.48 -8.90
CA PRO A 96 -7.27 4.22 -7.47
C PRO A 96 -6.13 5.00 -6.81
N LYS A 97 -5.04 5.30 -7.54
CA LYS A 97 -3.92 6.10 -7.02
C LYS A 97 -4.36 7.56 -6.82
N VAL A 98 -5.21 8.07 -7.69
CA VAL A 98 -5.81 9.41 -7.53
C VAL A 98 -6.80 9.43 -6.37
N MET A 99 -7.67 8.42 -6.26
CA MET A 99 -8.65 8.33 -5.18
C MET A 99 -7.96 8.26 -3.81
N ARG A 100 -6.94 7.42 -3.66
CA ARG A 100 -6.19 7.29 -2.40
C ARG A 100 -5.57 8.62 -1.97
N ARG A 101 -4.90 9.31 -2.90
CA ARG A 101 -4.30 10.64 -2.64
C ARG A 101 -5.34 11.70 -2.27
N LEU A 102 -6.55 11.63 -2.83
CA LEU A 102 -7.64 12.54 -2.45
C LEU A 102 -8.14 12.24 -1.04
N LEU A 103 -8.38 10.97 -0.70
CA LEU A 103 -8.89 10.57 0.61
C LEU A 103 -7.90 10.79 1.77
N GLU A 104 -6.63 11.08 1.48
CA GLU A 104 -5.64 11.55 2.48
C GLU A 104 -5.93 12.98 2.97
N VAL A 105 -6.64 13.80 2.19
CA VAL A 105 -6.83 15.23 2.46
C VAL A 105 -8.29 15.67 2.51
N VAL A 106 -9.20 14.92 1.90
CA VAL A 106 -10.64 15.19 1.92
C VAL A 106 -11.41 13.93 2.31
N THR A 107 -12.54 14.13 2.98
CA THR A 107 -13.45 13.02 3.31
C THR A 107 -14.22 12.57 2.07
N ALA A 108 -14.77 11.34 2.13
CA ALA A 108 -15.61 10.82 1.06
C ALA A 108 -16.88 11.65 0.83
N GLU A 109 -17.41 12.29 1.88
CA GLU A 109 -18.58 13.17 1.83
C GLU A 109 -18.25 14.47 1.07
N GLU A 110 -17.15 15.14 1.43
CA GLU A 110 -16.69 16.35 0.74
C GLU A 110 -16.39 16.10 -0.74
N LEU A 111 -15.78 14.95 -1.06
CA LEU A 111 -15.56 14.54 -2.45
C LEU A 111 -16.90 14.33 -3.18
N GLY A 112 -17.88 13.71 -2.51
CA GLY A 112 -19.24 13.53 -3.04
C GLY A 112 -19.93 14.87 -3.33
N ASP A 113 -19.82 15.84 -2.43
CA ASP A 113 -20.39 17.18 -2.60
C ASP A 113 -19.81 17.90 -3.83
N VAL A 114 -18.50 17.81 -4.03
CA VAL A 114 -17.83 18.39 -5.21
C VAL A 114 -18.33 17.73 -6.50
N VAL A 115 -18.42 16.40 -6.52
CA VAL A 115 -18.86 15.65 -7.70
C VAL A 115 -20.33 15.94 -8.02
N ASN A 116 -21.19 16.02 -7.01
CA ASN A 116 -22.60 16.39 -7.18
C ASN A 116 -22.76 17.82 -7.70
N ALA A 117 -21.97 18.79 -7.21
CA ALA A 117 -21.99 20.16 -7.72
C ALA A 117 -21.58 20.25 -9.19
N ILE A 118 -20.59 19.47 -9.62
CA ILE A 118 -20.18 19.37 -11.02
C ILE A 118 -21.27 18.72 -11.87
N ALA A 119 -21.85 17.62 -11.40
CA ALA A 119 -22.94 16.92 -12.11
C ALA A 119 -24.15 17.84 -12.30
N ASP A 120 -24.56 18.56 -11.24
CA ASP A 120 -25.66 19.52 -11.30
C ASP A 120 -25.38 20.67 -12.28
N ALA A 121 -24.14 21.18 -12.33
CA ALA A 121 -23.77 22.22 -13.29
C ALA A 121 -23.78 21.73 -14.75
N VAL A 122 -23.44 20.46 -14.99
CA VAL A 122 -23.51 19.84 -16.33
C VAL A 122 -24.97 19.61 -16.74
N GLU A 123 -25.83 19.17 -15.82
CA GLU A 123 -27.25 18.93 -16.07
C GLU A 123 -28.09 20.21 -16.11
N ASN A 124 -27.63 21.28 -15.46
CA ASN A 124 -28.25 22.60 -15.43
C ASN A 124 -27.23 23.69 -15.83
N PRO A 125 -26.83 23.75 -17.11
CA PRO A 125 -25.80 24.69 -17.55
C PRO A 125 -26.28 26.14 -17.40
N ASP A 126 -25.69 26.88 -16.46
CA ASP A 126 -25.85 28.33 -16.37
C ASP A 126 -24.73 29.01 -17.15
N GLN A 127 -25.08 29.66 -18.26
CA GLN A 127 -24.11 30.38 -19.12
C GLN A 127 -23.71 31.74 -18.53
N ARG A 128 -24.28 32.16 -17.40
CA ARG A 128 -23.87 33.38 -16.69
C ARG A 128 -22.57 33.10 -15.95
N SER A 129 -21.65 34.06 -15.96
CA SER A 129 -20.38 33.93 -15.24
C SER A 129 -20.60 33.74 -13.73
N ILE A 130 -19.72 33.01 -13.03
CA ILE A 130 -19.80 32.79 -11.57
C ILE A 130 -19.86 34.12 -10.80
N CYS A 131 -19.22 35.17 -11.34
CA CYS A 131 -19.25 36.53 -10.79
C CYS A 131 -20.59 37.28 -11.03
N GLN A 132 -21.56 36.66 -11.69
CA GLN A 132 -22.86 37.22 -12.04
C GLN A 132 -24.05 36.32 -11.60
N ARG A 133 -23.79 35.29 -10.79
CA ARG A 133 -24.83 34.46 -10.17
C ARG A 133 -25.43 35.11 -8.94
#